data_AF-A0AA92DH79-F1
#
_entry.id   AF-A0AA92DH79-F1
#
_cell.length_a   1.000
_cell.length_b   1.000
_cell.length_c   1.000
_cell.angle_alpha   90.00
_cell.angle_beta   90.00
_cell.angle_gamma   90.00
#
_symmetry.space_group_name_H-M   'P 1'
#
loop_
_entity.id
_entity.type
_entity.pdbx_description
1 polymer ?
#
loop_
_entity_poly.entity_id
_entity_poly.type
_entity_poly.pdbx_seq_one_letter_code
_entity_poly.pdbx_strand_id
1 'polypeptide(L)'
;MTDAISTYLQSCKDLAAATERATETSGSIDTQARRKAYQTLTELGDQVRLAQRRLVTAAKQARRVMPVAEIEEVAKKLDKRDTTESAAVLVKAALVN
;
A
#
# COMPACT_ATOMS: atom_id res chain seq x y z
N MET A 1 -12.56 -7.56 1.29
CA MET A 1 -11.80 -6.57 2.09
C MET A 1 -10.39 -7.05 2.38
N THR A 2 -10.22 -8.26 2.95
CA THR A 2 -8.92 -8.91 3.18
C THR A 2 -8.00 -8.83 1.96
N ASP A 3 -8.50 -9.13 0.76
CA ASP A 3 -7.71 -9.04 -0.48
C ASP A 3 -7.20 -7.63 -0.78
N ALA A 4 -8.01 -6.60 -0.49
CA ALA A 4 -7.62 -5.21 -0.71
C ALA A 4 -6.54 -4.78 0.28
N ILE A 5 -6.61 -5.27 1.53
CA ILE A 5 -5.55 -5.08 2.54
C ILE A 5 -4.27 -5.77 2.05
N SER A 6 -4.33 -7.06 1.74
CA SER A 6 -3.17 -7.84 1.28
C SER A 6 -2.52 -7.24 0.03
N THR A 7 -3.33 -6.79 -0.94
CA THR A 7 -2.83 -6.12 -2.16
C THR A 7 -2.09 -4.83 -1.82
N TYR A 8 -2.67 -3.97 -0.96
CA TYR A 8 -2.02 -2.74 -0.55
C TYR A 8 -0.70 -2.99 0.20
N LEU A 9 -0.68 -3.98 1.11
CA LEU A 9 0.53 -4.37 1.83
C LEU A 9 1.62 -4.88 0.87
N GLN A 10 1.25 -5.70 -0.11
CA GLN A 10 2.19 -6.23 -1.09
C GLN A 10 2.74 -5.10 -1.98
N SER A 11 1.89 -4.22 -2.50
CA SER A 11 2.34 -3.07 -3.30
C SER A 11 3.31 -2.16 -2.53
N CYS A 12 3.09 -1.96 -1.23
CA CYS A 12 4.02 -1.20 -0.39
C CYS A 12 5.38 -1.90 -0.26
N LYS A 13 5.40 -3.24 -0.10
CA LYS A 13 6.64 -4.02 -0.05
C LYS A 13 7.39 -3.96 -1.39
N ASP A 14 6.67 -4.09 -2.50
CA ASP A 14 7.26 -4.05 -3.83
C ASP A 14 7.88 -2.68 -4.11
N LEU A 15 7.21 -1.58 -3.72
CA LEU A 15 7.74 -0.23 -3.83
C LEU A 15 8.98 -0.02 -2.95
N ALA A 16 8.98 -0.53 -1.72
CA ALA A 16 10.15 -0.46 -0.84
C ALA A 16 11.37 -1.18 -1.46
N ALA A 17 11.17 -2.42 -1.93
CA ALA A 17 12.22 -3.19 -2.60
C ALA A 17 12.69 -2.54 -3.92
N ALA A 18 11.80 -1.85 -4.65
CA ALA A 18 12.20 -1.07 -5.81
C ALA A 18 12.99 0.18 -5.43
N THR A 19 12.70 0.81 -4.29
CA THR A 19 13.42 1.98 -3.76
C THR A 19 14.85 1.63 -3.40
N GLU A 20 15.04 0.48 -2.74
CA GLU A 20 16.37 -0.06 -2.45
C GLU A 20 17.17 -0.29 -3.74
N ARG A 21 16.60 -1.03 -4.71
CA ARG A 21 17.24 -1.29 -6.01
C ARG A 21 17.55 -0.01 -6.80
N ALA A 22 16.65 0.97 -6.79
CA ALA A 22 16.87 2.25 -7.46
C ALA A 22 17.99 3.06 -6.80
N THR A 23 18.09 3.00 -5.46
CA THR A 23 19.18 3.62 -4.71
C THR A 23 20.52 3.00 -5.08
N GLU A 24 20.62 1.67 -5.15
CA GLU A 24 21.82 0.96 -5.60
C GLU A 24 22.19 1.32 -7.05
N THR A 25 21.19 1.38 -7.94
CA THR A 25 21.40 1.65 -9.37
C THR A 25 21.74 3.13 -9.63
N SER A 26 21.41 4.05 -8.70
CA SER A 26 21.55 5.50 -8.89
C SER A 26 23.00 5.95 -9.16
N GLY A 27 23.99 5.21 -8.64
CA GLY A 27 25.42 5.45 -8.87
C GLY A 27 25.99 4.79 -10.13
N SER A 28 25.18 4.00 -10.86
CA SER A 28 25.65 3.31 -12.07
C SER A 28 25.94 4.29 -13.22
N ILE A 29 27.01 4.03 -13.97
CA ILE A 29 27.34 4.76 -15.21
C ILE A 29 26.27 4.49 -16.29
N ASP A 30 25.60 3.33 -16.22
CA ASP A 30 24.52 2.96 -17.13
C ASP A 30 23.29 3.86 -16.94
N THR A 31 23.12 4.79 -17.87
CA THR A 31 21.98 5.72 -17.92
C THR A 31 20.65 5.03 -18.20
N GLN A 32 20.65 3.92 -18.93
CA GLN A 32 19.44 3.17 -19.26
C GLN A 32 18.95 2.38 -18.04
N ALA A 33 19.87 1.75 -17.31
CA ALA A 33 19.56 1.07 -16.04
C ALA A 33 18.95 2.05 -15.02
N ARG A 34 19.54 3.25 -14.86
CA ARG A 34 19.00 4.30 -13.99
C ARG A 34 17.60 4.74 -14.40
N ARG A 35 17.40 5.03 -15.69
CA ARG A 35 16.07 5.43 -16.20
C ARG A 35 15.02 4.34 -15.93
N LYS A 36 15.35 3.09 -16.19
CA LYS A 36 14.45 1.95 -15.95
C LYS A 36 14.09 1.82 -14.47
N ALA A 37 15.07 1.96 -13.56
CA ALA A 37 14.82 1.91 -12.13
C ALA A 37 13.84 3.00 -11.65
N TYR A 38 14.02 4.25 -12.11
CA TYR A 38 13.09 5.34 -11.79
C TYR A 38 11.70 5.18 -12.43
N GLN A 39 11.62 4.63 -13.65
CA GLN A 39 10.34 4.28 -14.27
C GLN A 39 9.59 3.25 -13.43
N THR A 40 10.26 2.19 -13.00
CA THR A 40 9.67 1.17 -12.12
C THR A 40 9.22 1.76 -10.78
N LEU A 41 9.97 2.69 -10.18
CA LEU A 41 9.52 3.40 -8.97
C LEU A 41 8.22 4.17 -9.18
N THR A 42 8.11 4.84 -10.32
CA THR A 42 6.92 5.63 -10.68
C THR A 42 5.71 4.71 -10.82
N GLU A 43 5.85 3.61 -11.58
CA GLU A 43 4.79 2.63 -11.80
C GLU A 43 4.33 1.97 -10.49
N LEU A 44 5.26 1.55 -9.63
CA LEU A 44 4.92 0.95 -8.34
C LEU A 44 4.30 1.97 -7.38
N GLY A 45 4.76 3.23 -7.42
CA GLY A 45 4.14 4.33 -6.69
C GLY A 45 2.68 4.55 -7.09
N ASP A 46 2.38 4.47 -8.38
CA ASP A 46 1.01 4.56 -8.89
C ASP A 46 0.16 3.35 -8.46
N GLN A 47 0.74 2.14 -8.46
CA GLN A 47 0.08 0.93 -7.96
C GLN A 47 -0.28 1.03 -6.48
N VAL A 48 0.64 1.52 -5.63
CA VAL A 48 0.36 1.76 -4.21
C VAL A 48 -0.81 2.74 -4.03
N ARG A 49 -0.81 3.86 -4.77
CA ARG A 49 -1.91 4.84 -4.71
C ARG A 49 -3.25 4.24 -5.17
N LEU A 50 -3.24 3.40 -6.19
CA LEU A 50 -4.44 2.68 -6.64
C LEU A 50 -4.93 1.67 -5.59
N ALA A 51 -4.03 0.88 -5.01
CA ALA A 51 -4.35 -0.09 -3.97
C ALA A 51 -4.91 0.59 -2.71
N GLN A 52 -4.34 1.73 -2.33
CA GLN A 52 -4.83 2.56 -1.22
C GLN A 52 -6.28 3.02 -1.46
N ARG A 53 -6.59 3.56 -2.65
CA ARG A 53 -7.97 3.97 -3.00
C ARG A 53 -8.95 2.81 -2.97
N ARG A 54 -8.53 1.63 -3.46
CA ARG A 54 -9.34 0.41 -3.42
C ARG A 54 -9.58 -0.07 -1.98
N LEU A 55 -8.56 -0.01 -1.12
CA LEU A 55 -8.68 -0.34 0.30
C LEU A 55 -9.70 0.56 1.01
N VAL A 56 -9.60 1.88 0.81
CA VAL A 56 -10.56 2.84 1.37
C VAL A 56 -11.98 2.55 0.90
N THR A 57 -12.16 2.26 -0.38
CA THR A 57 -13.46 1.91 -0.95
C THR A 57 -14.01 0.62 -0.34
N ALA A 58 -13.16 -0.41 -0.22
CA ALA A 58 -13.53 -1.70 0.36
C ALA A 58 -13.92 -1.57 1.85
N ALA A 59 -13.22 -0.74 2.62
CA ALA A 59 -13.57 -0.47 4.02
C ALA A 59 -14.96 0.19 4.14
N LYS A 60 -15.23 1.22 3.31
CA LYS A 60 -16.54 1.88 3.26
C LYS A 60 -17.68 0.95 2.84
N GLN A 61 -17.41 0.03 1.91
CA GLN A 61 -18.38 -1.00 1.52
C GLN A 61 -18.61 -2.01 2.64
N ALA A 62 -17.54 -2.48 3.31
CA ALA A 62 -17.65 -3.41 4.44
C ALA A 62 -18.48 -2.84 5.59
N ARG A 63 -18.38 -1.53 5.87
CA ARG A 63 -19.19 -0.84 6.90
C ARG A 63 -20.70 -0.99 6.70
N ARG A 64 -21.16 -1.29 5.49
CA ARG A 64 -22.59 -1.50 5.18
C ARG A 64 -23.14 -2.83 5.68
N VAL A 65 -22.26 -3.80 5.93
CA VAL A 65 -22.62 -5.21 6.21
C VAL A 65 -21.92 -5.78 7.44
N MET A 66 -21.01 -5.01 8.06
CA MET A 66 -20.19 -5.45 9.19
C MET A 66 -19.97 -4.28 10.17
N PRO A 67 -19.96 -4.54 11.50
CA PRO A 67 -19.61 -3.54 12.50
C PRO A 67 -18.20 -2.97 12.29
N VAL A 68 -18.03 -1.67 12.55
CA VAL A 68 -16.72 -0.97 12.42
C VAL A 68 -15.63 -1.66 13.23
N ALA A 69 -15.93 -2.12 14.45
CA ALA A 69 -14.96 -2.79 15.30
C ALA A 69 -14.41 -4.08 14.67
N GLU A 70 -15.25 -4.88 14.00
CA GLU A 70 -14.81 -6.10 13.32
C GLU A 70 -13.93 -5.79 12.10
N ILE A 71 -14.29 -4.74 11.36
CA ILE A 71 -13.52 -4.26 10.20
C ILE A 71 -12.11 -3.82 10.62
N GLU A 72 -12.00 -3.05 11.73
CA GLU A 72 -10.73 -2.64 12.29
C GLU A 72 -9.90 -3.83 12.79
N GLU A 73 -10.52 -4.81 13.44
CA GLU A 73 -9.83 -6.02 13.91
C GLU A 73 -9.28 -6.86 12.75
N VAL A 74 -10.02 -6.99 11.64
CA VAL A 74 -9.51 -7.63 10.42
C VAL A 74 -8.28 -6.89 9.89
N ALA A 75 -8.32 -5.55 9.87
CA ALA A 75 -7.20 -4.74 9.40
C ALA A 75 -5.97 -4.88 10.29
N LYS A 76 -6.11 -4.86 11.63
CA LYS A 76 -5.01 -5.06 12.58
C LYS A 76 -4.40 -6.47 12.52
N LYS A 77 -5.22 -7.50 12.32
CA LYS A 77 -4.73 -8.89 12.20
C LYS A 77 -3.83 -9.08 11.00
N LEU A 78 -4.16 -8.41 9.89
CA LEU A 78 -3.41 -8.49 8.64
C LEU A 78 -2.24 -7.51 8.60
N ASP A 79 -2.41 -6.31 9.15
CA ASP A 79 -1.38 -5.30 9.25
C ASP A 79 -1.00 -5.03 10.71
N LYS A 80 0.15 -5.57 11.11
CA LYS A 80 0.71 -5.44 12.46
C LYS A 80 1.48 -4.14 12.67
N ARG A 81 1.40 -3.19 11.73
CA ARG A 81 2.14 -1.93 11.77
C ARG A 81 1.22 -0.79 12.20
N ASP A 82 1.76 0.16 12.95
CA ASP A 82 1.08 1.38 13.36
C ASP A 82 1.82 2.61 12.80
N THR A 83 1.83 2.72 11.47
CA THR A 83 2.44 3.84 10.72
C THR A 83 1.40 4.49 9.80
N THR A 84 1.68 5.67 9.25
CA THR A 84 0.79 6.37 8.31
C THR A 84 0.47 5.55 7.06
N GLU A 85 1.38 4.67 6.65
CA GLU A 85 1.22 3.75 5.52
C GLU A 85 0.58 2.42 5.95
N SER A 86 0.18 2.26 7.21
CA SER A 86 -0.52 1.07 7.69
C SER A 86 -1.92 0.97 7.09
N ALA A 87 -2.27 -0.22 6.63
CA ALA A 87 -3.62 -0.58 6.24
C ALA A 87 -4.61 -0.40 7.40
N ALA A 88 -4.20 -0.68 8.65
CA ALA A 88 -5.06 -0.49 9.83
C ALA A 88 -5.37 0.99 10.07
N VAL A 89 -4.37 1.86 9.96
CA VAL A 89 -4.54 3.33 10.08
C VAL A 89 -5.42 3.86 8.95
N LEU A 90 -5.18 3.43 7.71
CA LEU A 90 -5.99 3.83 6.54
C LEU A 90 -7.45 3.38 6.65
N VAL A 91 -7.68 2.14 7.08
CA VAL A 91 -9.04 1.62 7.30
C VAL A 91 -9.75 2.42 8.38
N LYS A 92 -9.10 2.67 9.52
CA LYS A 92 -9.67 3.48 10.60
C LYS A 92 -10.04 4.89 10.11
N ALA A 93 -9.12 5.57 9.40
CA ALA A 93 -9.37 6.90 8.83
C ALA A 93 -10.52 6.90 7.80
N ALA A 94 -10.67 5.83 7.03
CA ALA A 94 -11.74 5.69 6.04
C ALA A 94 -13.13 5.50 6.65
N LEU A 95 -13.21 4.98 7.89
CA LEU A 95 -14.46 4.63 8.57
C LEU A 95 -14.98 5.74 9.49
N VAL A 96 -14.10 6.63 9.97
CA VAL A 96 -14.46 7.83 10.76
C VAL A 96 -15.08 8.93 9.87
N ASN A 97 -14.74 8.95 8.58
CA ASN A 97 -15.31 9.84 7.56
C ASN A 97 -16.47 9.20 6.77
#